data_AF-A0A914XN68-F1
#
_entry.id   AF-A0A914XN68-F1
#
_cell.length_a   1.000
_cell.length_b   1.000
_cell.length_c   1.000
_cell.angle_alpha   90.00
_cell.angle_beta   90.00
_cell.angle_gamma   90.00
#
_symmetry.space_group_name_H-M   'P 1'
#
loop_
_entity.id
_entity.type
_entity.pdbx_description
1 polymer ?
#
loop_
_entity_poly.entity_id
_entity_poly.type
_entity_poly.pdbx_seq_one_letter_code
_entity_poly.pdbx_strand_id
1 'polypeptide(L)'
;MSAVAKNIADKLKSAKYNAVPTILLETKDLVDRQDVMRKYGLSSRLRSCLKHDYLKVDGTWKTATEIARLALSSCSMSKPPDSIGAAEVATGYVELLANIRREWLYEEANDRKTYLENCFGAVCALATTLFATFKPAFISFISHPLLPDLFKLPPKKNFSALDRYFLRLIADSSKMTPVAWSSLSRSHLFEIFETLVRRLDHSETNNVIAEYCVSIILFAVEATPLELTAIRNQFSSLGTVLKIWEKKGFDRKLSTLKQYLEDNSPESIHLLKLQKAAAKIQAAWRGHKTRNRLKKMKNGVILFQRLYRIRQDDQRQQLTKTLQAQEDKITKALADIQLSRRYMQKRFNTIASLHRSKVDKFLALEADAYATKIQAAYRGYRMRVWYKRRWRIRNRLLEWPGLTVQQRELLQGEIDRKLEAHKRITSVDSLPSLERQRALHDQVQALLGENLQQRRQQLSDYQQRELTLTHIKRDVDLLEGAPQLADIQAQDLFLFRTASRPAAMIALLYHQKMLAQVNRPWWKTDTDEIDKLLPLPKSQ
;
A
#
# COMPACT_ATOMS: atom_id res chain seq x y z
N MET A 1 -0.20 -45.86 -31.66
CA MET A 1 0.00 -45.92 -30.18
C MET A 1 -0.32 -47.28 -29.56
N SER A 2 -1.53 -47.85 -29.66
CA SER A 2 -1.80 -49.22 -29.11
C SER A 2 -0.94 -50.32 -29.77
N ALA A 3 -0.72 -50.24 -31.10
CA ALA A 3 0.19 -51.14 -31.81
C ALA A 3 1.68 -50.97 -31.41
N VAL A 4 2.08 -49.74 -31.07
CA VAL A 4 3.43 -49.41 -30.59
C VAL A 4 3.64 -50.02 -29.20
N ALA A 5 2.68 -49.84 -28.28
CA ALA A 5 2.72 -50.45 -26.96
C ALA A 5 2.72 -51.99 -27.01
N LYS A 6 1.97 -52.60 -27.95
CA LYS A 6 1.99 -54.05 -28.19
C LYS A 6 3.35 -54.53 -28.68
N ASN A 7 3.94 -53.84 -29.66
CA ASN A 7 5.28 -54.14 -30.18
C ASN A 7 6.34 -54.04 -29.06
N ILE A 8 6.30 -52.98 -28.24
CA ILE A 8 7.20 -52.84 -27.09
C ILE A 8 6.98 -53.98 -26.08
N ALA A 9 5.72 -54.31 -25.76
CA ALA A 9 5.41 -55.40 -24.84
C ALA A 9 5.89 -56.77 -25.34
N ASP A 10 5.83 -57.01 -26.66
CA ASP A 10 6.30 -58.24 -27.30
C ASP A 10 7.84 -58.29 -27.39
N LYS A 11 8.51 -57.18 -27.74
CA LYS A 11 9.98 -57.04 -27.63
C LYS A 11 10.46 -57.34 -26.19
N LEU A 12 9.74 -56.86 -25.19
CA LEU A 12 10.06 -57.08 -23.77
C LEU A 12 9.89 -58.55 -23.32
N LYS A 13 9.09 -59.36 -24.00
CA LYS A 13 8.97 -60.80 -23.70
C LYS A 13 10.18 -61.59 -24.21
N SER A 14 10.79 -61.15 -25.31
CA SER A 14 11.96 -61.79 -25.94
C SER A 14 13.30 -61.17 -25.53
N ALA A 15 13.29 -60.08 -24.75
CA ALA A 15 14.49 -59.33 -24.41
C ALA A 15 15.33 -60.01 -23.31
N LYS A 16 16.65 -59.97 -23.44
CA LYS A 16 17.59 -60.32 -22.37
C LYS A 16 17.47 -59.29 -21.23
N TYR A 17 17.69 -59.74 -19.99
CA TYR A 17 17.55 -58.95 -18.75
C TYR A 17 18.20 -57.54 -18.83
N ASN A 18 19.37 -57.42 -19.45
CA ASN A 18 20.11 -56.15 -19.55
C ASN A 18 19.58 -55.18 -20.63
N ALA A 19 18.79 -55.67 -21.60
CA ALA A 19 18.22 -54.85 -22.67
C ALA A 19 16.83 -54.30 -22.32
N VAL A 20 16.20 -54.84 -21.27
CA VAL A 20 14.86 -54.45 -20.79
C VAL A 20 14.78 -52.94 -20.48
N PRO A 21 15.75 -52.32 -19.77
CA PRO A 21 15.68 -50.89 -19.46
C PRO A 21 15.74 -50.00 -20.72
N THR A 22 16.58 -50.36 -21.69
CA THR A 22 16.77 -49.62 -22.95
C THR A 22 15.51 -49.68 -23.82
N ILE A 23 14.86 -50.85 -23.90
CA ILE A 23 13.60 -51.03 -24.64
C ILE A 23 12.46 -50.24 -23.98
N LEU A 24 12.45 -50.13 -22.65
CA LEU A 24 11.45 -49.34 -21.93
C LEU A 24 11.57 -47.83 -22.17
N LEU A 25 12.72 -47.31 -22.60
CA LEU A 25 12.83 -45.90 -22.98
C LEU A 25 12.01 -45.56 -24.23
N GLU A 26 11.73 -46.54 -25.11
CA GLU A 26 10.83 -46.36 -26.27
C GLU A 26 9.38 -46.03 -25.82
N THR A 27 9.05 -46.19 -24.52
CA THR A 27 7.73 -45.86 -23.97
C THR A 27 7.52 -44.38 -23.64
N LYS A 28 8.51 -43.50 -23.89
CA LYS A 28 8.43 -42.07 -23.58
C LYS A 28 7.19 -41.38 -24.17
N ASP A 29 6.82 -41.74 -25.40
CA ASP A 29 5.67 -41.15 -26.10
C ASP A 29 4.32 -41.77 -25.67
N LEU A 30 4.35 -42.83 -24.85
CA LEU A 30 3.17 -43.56 -24.37
C LEU A 30 2.71 -43.13 -22.96
N VAL A 31 3.49 -42.28 -22.28
CA VAL A 31 3.24 -41.83 -20.91
C VAL A 31 1.87 -41.12 -20.76
N ASP A 32 1.43 -40.42 -21.80
CA ASP A 32 0.14 -39.70 -21.82
C ASP A 32 -1.09 -40.62 -21.93
N ARG A 33 -0.90 -41.91 -22.26
CA ARG A 33 -1.99 -42.89 -22.44
C ARG A 33 -1.87 -44.02 -21.42
N GLN A 34 -2.13 -43.68 -20.15
CA GLN A 34 -2.05 -44.61 -19.01
C GLN A 34 -2.87 -45.89 -19.19
N ASP A 35 -4.02 -45.82 -19.85
CA ASP A 35 -4.86 -46.99 -20.14
C ASP A 35 -4.13 -48.05 -20.97
N VAL A 36 -3.28 -47.59 -21.89
CA VAL A 36 -2.46 -48.45 -22.75
C VAL A 36 -1.26 -49.00 -21.97
N MET A 37 -0.63 -48.18 -21.13
CA MET A 37 0.48 -48.60 -20.26
C MET A 37 0.06 -49.68 -19.25
N ARG A 38 -1.14 -49.54 -18.67
CA ARG A 38 -1.74 -50.55 -17.78
C ARG A 38 -2.12 -51.82 -18.53
N LYS A 39 -2.78 -51.71 -19.68
CA LYS A 39 -3.22 -52.86 -20.50
C LYS A 39 -2.09 -53.81 -20.87
N TYR A 40 -0.88 -53.29 -21.10
CA TYR A 40 0.29 -54.10 -21.46
C TYR A 40 1.30 -54.28 -20.31
N GLY A 41 0.95 -53.92 -19.07
CA GLY A 41 1.80 -54.12 -17.89
C GLY A 41 3.09 -53.29 -17.85
N LEU A 42 3.20 -52.25 -18.69
CA LEU A 42 4.41 -51.45 -18.84
C LEU A 42 4.74 -50.64 -17.58
N SER A 43 3.73 -50.14 -16.87
CA SER A 43 3.93 -49.41 -15.59
C SER A 43 4.47 -50.30 -14.47
N SER A 44 4.11 -51.59 -14.43
CA SER A 44 4.69 -52.55 -13.46
C SER A 44 6.15 -52.87 -13.82
N ARG A 45 6.45 -53.04 -15.11
CA ARG A 45 7.82 -53.27 -15.59
C ARG A 45 8.74 -52.07 -15.35
N LEU A 46 8.27 -50.84 -15.58
CA LEU A 46 9.02 -49.62 -15.25
C LEU A 46 9.40 -49.56 -13.76
N ARG A 47 8.47 -49.91 -12.87
CA ARG A 47 8.71 -49.98 -11.42
C ARG A 47 9.73 -51.04 -11.03
N SER A 48 9.63 -52.23 -11.61
CA SER A 48 10.61 -53.31 -11.40
C SER A 48 12.00 -52.95 -11.92
N CYS A 49 12.09 -52.19 -13.03
CA CYS A 49 13.37 -51.73 -13.57
C CYS A 49 14.11 -50.75 -12.67
N LEU A 50 13.45 -50.02 -11.77
CA LEU A 50 14.14 -49.16 -10.80
C LEU A 50 15.05 -49.94 -9.84
N LYS A 51 14.76 -51.24 -9.64
CA LYS A 51 15.50 -52.15 -8.77
C LYS A 51 16.70 -52.82 -9.46
N HIS A 52 16.85 -52.64 -10.77
CA HIS A 52 17.88 -53.33 -11.54
C HIS A 52 19.29 -52.76 -11.27
N ASP A 53 20.30 -53.59 -11.51
CA ASP A 53 21.69 -53.16 -11.55
C ASP A 53 22.04 -52.62 -12.95
N TYR A 54 22.39 -51.35 -13.02
CA TYR A 54 22.61 -50.61 -14.27
C TYR A 54 24.06 -50.64 -14.75
N LEU A 55 24.94 -51.41 -14.11
CA LEU A 55 26.33 -51.56 -14.53
C LEU A 55 26.49 -52.22 -15.91
N LYS A 56 25.60 -53.16 -16.24
CA LYS A 56 25.67 -53.97 -17.48
C LYS A 56 24.65 -53.54 -18.55
N VAL A 57 24.02 -52.39 -18.35
CA VAL A 57 22.95 -51.85 -19.20
C VAL A 57 23.50 -50.76 -20.10
N ASP A 58 23.09 -50.76 -21.37
CA ASP A 58 23.50 -49.73 -22.34
C ASP A 58 23.02 -48.34 -21.89
N GLY A 59 23.94 -47.37 -21.84
CA GLY A 59 23.68 -46.02 -21.29
C GLY A 59 23.74 -45.90 -19.76
N THR A 60 24.10 -46.99 -19.06
CA THR A 60 24.45 -47.06 -17.64
C THR A 60 23.45 -46.35 -16.70
N TRP A 61 23.91 -45.43 -15.85
CA TRP A 61 23.11 -44.76 -14.83
C TRP A 61 22.21 -43.66 -15.41
N LYS A 62 22.55 -43.12 -16.59
CA LYS A 62 21.69 -42.15 -17.30
C LYS A 62 20.38 -42.81 -17.72
N THR A 63 20.45 -44.04 -18.24
CA THR A 63 19.27 -44.86 -18.55
C THR A 63 18.39 -45.05 -17.32
N ALA A 64 19.00 -45.29 -16.15
CA ALA A 64 18.28 -45.38 -14.88
C ALA A 64 17.55 -44.07 -14.51
N THR A 65 18.18 -42.91 -14.70
CA THR A 65 17.54 -41.61 -14.43
C THR A 65 16.36 -41.30 -15.36
N GLU A 66 16.44 -41.74 -16.62
CA GLU A 66 15.36 -41.56 -17.58
C GLU A 66 14.19 -42.49 -17.27
N ILE A 67 14.47 -43.74 -16.86
CA ILE A 67 13.44 -44.68 -16.39
C ILE A 67 12.78 -44.17 -15.11
N ALA A 68 13.54 -43.61 -14.17
CA ALA A 68 12.98 -42.93 -13.00
C ALA A 68 12.01 -41.81 -13.39
N ARG A 69 12.39 -40.97 -14.37
CA ARG A 69 11.51 -39.91 -14.88
C ARG A 69 10.23 -40.47 -15.53
N LEU A 70 10.34 -41.53 -16.31
CA LEU A 70 9.19 -42.21 -16.92
C LEU A 70 8.29 -42.85 -15.86
N ALA A 71 8.87 -43.44 -14.81
CA ALA A 71 8.12 -44.01 -13.69
C ALA A 71 7.33 -42.93 -12.93
N LEU A 72 7.95 -41.78 -12.62
CA LEU A 72 7.26 -40.64 -12.00
C LEU A 72 6.11 -40.11 -12.87
N SER A 73 6.40 -39.84 -14.14
CA SER A 73 5.39 -39.30 -15.06
C SER A 73 4.24 -40.28 -15.28
N SER A 74 4.50 -41.60 -15.22
CA SER A 74 3.45 -42.61 -15.24
C SER A 74 2.52 -42.55 -14.03
N CYS A 75 3.04 -42.21 -12.85
CA CYS A 75 2.22 -42.07 -11.64
C CYS A 75 1.40 -40.77 -11.66
N SER A 76 2.01 -39.66 -12.07
CA SER A 76 1.38 -38.33 -12.07
C SER A 76 0.26 -38.16 -13.10
N MET A 77 0.32 -38.87 -14.23
CA MET A 77 -0.67 -38.77 -15.31
C MET A 77 -1.85 -39.75 -15.16
N SER A 78 -1.85 -40.60 -14.13
CA SER A 78 -2.95 -41.53 -13.86
C SER A 78 -4.18 -40.79 -13.29
N LYS A 79 -5.38 -41.13 -13.80
CA LYS A 79 -6.67 -40.70 -13.23
C LYS A 79 -7.45 -41.93 -12.73
N PRO A 80 -7.68 -42.10 -11.42
CA PRO A 80 -7.13 -41.31 -10.31
C PRO A 80 -5.61 -41.52 -10.13
N PRO A 81 -4.92 -40.58 -9.47
CA PRO A 81 -3.48 -40.68 -9.19
C PRO A 81 -3.16 -41.99 -8.44
N ASP A 82 -2.22 -42.76 -8.98
CA ASP A 82 -1.90 -44.12 -8.51
C ASP A 82 -1.03 -44.07 -7.25
N SER A 83 -1.67 -43.94 -6.08
CA SER A 83 -0.96 -43.82 -4.80
C SER A 83 -0.16 -45.08 -4.44
N ILE A 84 -0.58 -46.26 -4.92
CA ILE A 84 0.12 -47.53 -4.69
C ILE A 84 1.35 -47.59 -5.59
N GLY A 85 1.20 -47.24 -6.88
CA GLY A 85 2.31 -47.12 -7.81
C GLY A 85 3.36 -46.11 -7.35
N ALA A 86 2.95 -44.96 -6.81
CA ALA A 86 3.86 -43.96 -6.27
C ALA A 86 4.70 -44.48 -5.08
N ALA A 87 4.11 -45.32 -4.21
CA ALA A 87 4.80 -45.92 -3.08
C ALA A 87 5.89 -46.90 -3.55
N GLU A 88 5.58 -47.74 -4.54
CA GLU A 88 6.55 -48.65 -5.15
C GLU A 88 7.68 -47.91 -5.87
N VAL A 89 7.36 -46.84 -6.62
CA VAL A 89 8.38 -45.98 -7.25
C VAL A 89 9.29 -45.36 -6.20
N ALA A 90 8.75 -44.92 -5.06
CA ALA A 90 9.55 -44.40 -3.97
C ALA A 90 10.53 -45.45 -3.41
N THR A 91 10.08 -46.71 -3.20
CA THR A 91 11.01 -47.79 -2.79
C THR A 91 12.09 -48.06 -3.83
N GLY A 92 11.72 -48.06 -5.12
CA GLY A 92 12.68 -48.19 -6.22
C GLY A 92 13.71 -47.05 -6.27
N TYR A 93 13.32 -45.82 -5.91
CA TYR A 93 14.27 -44.71 -5.78
C TYR A 93 15.26 -44.90 -4.64
N VAL A 94 14.86 -45.48 -3.50
CA VAL A 94 15.80 -45.79 -2.41
C VAL A 94 16.87 -46.78 -2.90
N GLU A 95 16.44 -47.86 -3.56
CA GLU A 95 17.33 -48.90 -4.08
C GLU A 95 18.28 -48.33 -5.15
N LEU A 96 17.77 -47.50 -6.06
CA LEU A 96 18.57 -46.85 -7.09
C LEU A 96 19.61 -45.91 -6.48
N LEU A 97 19.22 -45.07 -5.51
CA LEU A 97 20.14 -44.18 -4.80
C LEU A 97 21.20 -44.99 -4.04
N ALA A 98 20.82 -46.11 -3.42
CA ALA A 98 21.75 -46.98 -2.69
C ALA A 98 22.77 -47.62 -3.64
N ASN A 99 22.34 -48.09 -4.81
CA ASN A 99 23.23 -48.66 -5.82
C ASN A 99 24.21 -47.59 -6.37
N ILE A 100 23.72 -46.39 -6.72
CA ILE A 100 24.58 -45.28 -7.19
C ILE A 100 25.60 -44.89 -6.11
N ARG A 101 25.18 -44.83 -4.84
CA ARG A 101 26.08 -44.51 -3.72
C ARG A 101 27.15 -45.58 -3.52
N ARG A 102 26.80 -46.87 -3.63
CA ARG A 102 27.77 -47.98 -3.55
C ARG A 102 28.81 -47.86 -4.66
N GLU A 103 28.39 -47.65 -5.90
CA GLU A 103 29.32 -47.47 -7.02
C GLU A 103 30.23 -46.26 -6.86
N TRP A 104 29.68 -45.12 -6.42
CA TRP A 104 30.50 -43.93 -6.16
C TRP A 104 31.59 -44.17 -5.10
N LEU A 105 31.33 -45.07 -4.14
CA LEU A 105 32.28 -45.39 -3.06
C LEU A 105 33.50 -46.18 -3.55
N TYR A 106 33.30 -47.11 -4.48
CA TYR A 106 34.36 -47.93 -5.07
C TYR A 106 35.05 -47.27 -6.26
N GLU A 107 34.45 -46.23 -6.83
CA GLU A 107 35.02 -45.50 -7.96
C GLU A 107 36.27 -44.69 -7.56
N GLU A 108 37.29 -44.67 -8.42
CA GLU A 108 38.51 -43.89 -8.21
C GLU A 108 38.61 -42.71 -9.18
N ALA A 109 38.01 -42.82 -10.37
CA ALA A 109 38.04 -41.77 -11.39
C ALA A 109 37.14 -40.57 -11.02
N ASN A 110 37.72 -39.38 -10.96
CA ASN A 110 37.01 -38.16 -10.55
C ASN A 110 35.89 -37.73 -11.53
N ASP A 111 36.08 -37.95 -12.83
CA ASP A 111 35.07 -37.64 -13.85
C ASP A 111 33.85 -38.56 -13.71
N ARG A 112 34.09 -39.85 -13.43
CA ARG A 112 33.02 -40.83 -13.21
C ARG A 112 32.29 -40.57 -11.89
N LYS A 113 32.98 -40.11 -10.84
CA LYS A 113 32.33 -39.63 -9.60
C LYS A 113 31.41 -38.45 -9.85
N THR A 114 31.86 -37.44 -10.59
CA THR A 114 31.06 -36.27 -10.93
C THR A 114 29.82 -36.66 -11.76
N TYR A 115 29.98 -37.61 -12.69
CA TYR A 115 28.87 -38.18 -13.44
C TYR A 115 27.83 -38.88 -12.54
N LEU A 116 28.29 -39.72 -11.61
CA LEU A 116 27.43 -40.40 -10.64
C LEU A 116 26.73 -39.41 -9.70
N GLU A 117 27.41 -38.35 -9.28
CA GLU A 117 26.83 -37.26 -8.47
C GLU A 117 25.70 -36.55 -9.18
N ASN A 118 25.86 -36.26 -10.47
CA ASN A 118 24.80 -35.65 -11.28
C ASN A 118 23.60 -36.59 -11.44
N CYS A 119 23.84 -37.89 -11.67
CA CYS A 119 22.77 -38.89 -11.76
C CYS A 119 22.03 -39.02 -10.42
N PHE A 120 22.76 -39.09 -9.30
CA PHE A 120 22.19 -39.14 -7.96
C PHE A 120 21.35 -37.88 -7.65
N GLY A 121 21.88 -36.70 -7.94
CA GLY A 121 21.16 -35.44 -7.77
C GLY A 121 19.88 -35.37 -8.61
N ALA A 122 19.91 -35.89 -9.85
CA ALA A 122 18.72 -35.98 -10.70
C ALA A 122 17.65 -36.90 -10.10
N VAL A 123 18.03 -38.07 -9.59
CA VAL A 123 17.10 -38.99 -8.90
C VAL A 123 16.53 -38.34 -7.63
N CYS A 124 17.35 -37.63 -6.85
CA CYS A 124 16.86 -36.88 -5.69
C CYS A 124 15.82 -35.80 -6.10
N ALA A 125 16.06 -35.06 -7.18
CA ALA A 125 15.09 -34.08 -7.67
C ALA A 125 13.77 -34.73 -8.12
N LEU A 126 13.84 -35.88 -8.80
CA LEU A 126 12.66 -36.68 -9.16
C LEU A 126 11.92 -37.22 -7.92
N ALA A 127 12.65 -37.62 -6.88
CA ALA A 127 12.06 -38.03 -5.61
C ALA A 127 11.36 -36.86 -4.91
N THR A 128 11.96 -35.66 -4.86
CA THR A 128 11.32 -34.47 -4.27
C THR A 128 10.01 -34.13 -4.99
N THR A 129 9.98 -34.22 -6.32
CA THR A 129 8.77 -33.97 -7.10
C THR A 129 7.70 -35.05 -6.88
N LEU A 130 8.09 -36.32 -6.73
CA LEU A 130 7.21 -37.42 -6.33
C LEU A 130 6.58 -37.15 -4.96
N PHE A 131 7.36 -36.77 -3.96
CA PHE A 131 6.86 -36.55 -2.59
C PHE A 131 5.99 -35.30 -2.48
N ALA A 132 6.25 -34.29 -3.31
CA ALA A 132 5.41 -33.11 -3.42
C ALA A 132 4.01 -33.43 -3.97
N THR A 133 3.92 -34.38 -4.90
CA THR A 133 2.65 -34.82 -5.52
C THR A 133 1.95 -35.92 -4.71
N PHE A 134 2.72 -36.87 -4.17
CA PHE A 134 2.22 -38.05 -3.47
C PHE A 134 2.80 -38.13 -2.05
N LYS A 135 2.13 -37.46 -1.11
CA LYS A 135 2.54 -37.42 0.31
C LYS A 135 2.78 -38.80 0.95
N PRO A 136 1.92 -39.84 0.73
CA PRO A 136 2.15 -41.16 1.31
C PRO A 136 3.40 -41.87 0.79
N ALA A 137 3.87 -41.52 -0.42
CA ALA A 137 5.05 -42.15 -1.02
C ALA A 137 6.33 -41.86 -0.21
N PHE A 138 6.39 -40.70 0.47
CA PHE A 138 7.49 -40.39 1.38
C PHE A 138 7.51 -41.31 2.61
N ILE A 139 6.35 -41.77 3.09
CA ILE A 139 6.27 -42.71 4.22
C ILE A 139 6.89 -44.05 3.82
N SER A 140 6.59 -44.55 2.62
CA SER A 140 7.20 -45.78 2.09
C SER A 140 8.69 -45.62 1.80
N PHE A 141 9.12 -44.43 1.36
CA PHE A 141 10.54 -44.12 1.18
C PHE A 141 11.32 -44.16 2.50
N ILE A 142 10.79 -43.48 3.53
CA ILE A 142 11.49 -43.34 4.81
C ILE A 142 11.47 -44.63 5.63
N SER A 143 10.47 -45.49 5.42
CA SER A 143 10.37 -46.79 6.10
C SER A 143 11.21 -47.89 5.44
N HIS A 144 11.96 -47.56 4.39
CA HIS A 144 12.68 -48.57 3.61
C HIS A 144 13.94 -49.08 4.36
N PRO A 145 14.16 -50.40 4.45
CA PRO A 145 15.29 -50.97 5.23
C PRO A 145 16.68 -50.51 4.80
N LEU A 146 16.87 -50.16 3.52
CA LEU A 146 18.16 -49.68 2.99
C LEU A 146 18.41 -48.17 3.22
N LEU A 147 17.46 -47.43 3.78
CA LEU A 147 17.61 -46.00 4.00
C LEU A 147 18.75 -45.63 4.96
N PRO A 148 18.95 -46.32 6.11
CA PRO A 148 20.05 -46.02 7.03
C PRO A 148 21.43 -46.13 6.37
N ASP A 149 21.60 -47.04 5.40
CA ASP A 149 22.84 -47.16 4.64
C ASP A 149 23.17 -45.89 3.83
N LEU A 150 22.16 -45.17 3.36
CA LEU A 150 22.32 -43.86 2.70
C LEU A 150 22.75 -42.77 3.69
N PHE A 151 22.38 -42.91 4.96
CA PHE A 151 22.81 -42.04 6.06
C PHE A 151 24.18 -42.41 6.65
N LYS A 152 24.80 -43.54 6.31
CA LYS A 152 26.17 -43.85 6.75
C LYS A 152 27.19 -42.95 6.04
N LEU A 153 28.18 -42.43 6.77
CA LEU A 153 29.28 -41.65 6.20
C LEU A 153 30.20 -42.56 5.37
N PRO A 154 30.77 -42.07 4.24
CA PRO A 154 31.82 -42.80 3.55
C PRO A 154 33.09 -42.91 4.44
N PRO A 155 33.87 -44.00 4.32
CA PRO A 155 35.09 -44.23 5.12
C PRO A 155 36.19 -43.19 4.89
N LYS A 156 36.24 -42.57 3.70
CA LYS A 156 37.09 -41.40 3.43
C LYS A 156 36.29 -40.17 3.88
N LYS A 157 36.71 -39.52 4.97
CA LYS A 157 36.04 -38.47 5.75
C LYS A 157 35.65 -37.17 4.99
N ASN A 158 35.52 -37.21 3.67
CA ASN A 158 35.17 -36.05 2.85
C ASN A 158 33.65 -36.04 2.58
N PHE A 159 32.99 -34.94 2.97
CA PHE A 159 31.59 -34.71 2.64
C PHE A 159 31.39 -34.56 1.13
N SER A 160 30.55 -35.42 0.56
CA SER A 160 30.31 -35.49 -0.89
C SER A 160 29.13 -34.62 -1.32
N ALA A 161 29.04 -34.28 -2.61
CA ALA A 161 27.84 -33.66 -3.17
C ALA A 161 26.59 -34.56 -3.00
N LEU A 162 26.77 -35.90 -2.96
CA LEU A 162 25.70 -36.86 -2.71
C LEU A 162 25.01 -36.61 -1.37
N ASP A 163 25.78 -36.40 -0.30
CA ASP A 163 25.23 -36.17 1.04
C ASP A 163 24.41 -34.87 1.09
N ARG A 164 24.83 -33.84 0.35
CA ARG A 164 24.07 -32.59 0.22
C ARG A 164 22.75 -32.82 -0.50
N TYR A 165 22.74 -33.53 -1.63
CA TYR A 165 21.51 -33.82 -2.36
C TYR A 165 20.55 -34.69 -1.56
N PHE A 166 21.06 -35.73 -0.90
CA PHE A 166 20.25 -36.64 -0.09
C PHE A 166 19.67 -35.97 1.14
N LEU A 167 20.49 -35.28 1.95
CA LEU A 167 19.98 -34.61 3.15
C LEU A 167 19.03 -33.48 2.82
N ARG A 168 19.25 -32.78 1.70
CA ARG A 168 18.28 -31.81 1.18
C ARG A 168 16.96 -32.48 0.81
N LEU A 169 16.98 -33.59 0.08
CA LEU A 169 15.78 -34.37 -0.26
C LEU A 169 14.99 -34.71 1.00
N ILE A 170 15.64 -35.28 2.01
CA ILE A 170 14.97 -35.68 3.26
C ILE A 170 14.44 -34.45 4.01
N ALA A 171 15.23 -33.38 4.15
CA ALA A 171 14.82 -32.18 4.87
C ALA A 171 13.63 -31.48 4.21
N ASP A 172 13.68 -31.30 2.89
CA ASP A 172 12.60 -30.67 2.12
C ASP A 172 11.32 -31.53 2.19
N SER A 173 11.45 -32.85 2.05
CA SER A 173 10.30 -33.78 2.10
C SER A 173 9.71 -33.89 3.52
N SER A 174 10.55 -33.88 4.56
CA SER A 174 10.12 -33.89 5.96
C SER A 174 9.31 -32.66 6.33
N LYS A 175 9.66 -31.49 5.78
CA LYS A 175 8.90 -30.26 5.95
C LYS A 175 7.49 -30.37 5.34
N MET A 176 7.34 -31.10 4.22
CA MET A 176 6.06 -31.26 3.53
C MET A 176 5.15 -32.29 4.22
N THR A 177 5.73 -33.35 4.77
CA THR A 177 5.04 -34.49 5.37
C THR A 177 5.66 -34.91 6.70
N PRO A 178 5.48 -34.13 7.78
CA PRO A 178 6.09 -34.44 9.09
C PRO A 178 5.54 -35.72 9.72
N VAL A 179 4.28 -36.10 9.39
CA VAL A 179 3.62 -37.33 9.88
C VAL A 179 4.36 -38.61 9.46
N ALA A 180 5.22 -38.55 8.44
CA ALA A 180 6.02 -39.69 8.04
C ALA A 180 6.94 -40.19 9.16
N TRP A 181 7.47 -39.29 9.98
CA TRP A 181 8.35 -39.63 11.10
C TRP A 181 7.61 -40.35 12.24
N SER A 182 6.34 -40.04 12.47
CA SER A 182 5.51 -40.75 13.46
C SER A 182 5.06 -42.14 12.99
N SER A 183 5.22 -42.45 11.70
CA SER A 183 4.86 -43.75 11.12
C SER A 183 6.01 -44.77 11.20
N LEU A 184 7.19 -44.33 11.63
CA LEU A 184 8.40 -45.13 11.64
C LEU A 184 8.48 -46.03 12.89
N SER A 185 9.09 -47.20 12.75
CA SER A 185 9.39 -48.04 13.91
C SER A 185 10.45 -47.37 14.79
N ARG A 186 10.35 -47.59 16.10
CA ARG A 186 11.26 -47.00 17.09
C ARG A 186 12.72 -47.29 16.75
N SER A 187 13.07 -48.56 16.52
CA SER A 187 14.43 -48.98 16.17
C SER A 187 15.00 -48.27 14.94
N HIS A 188 14.19 -48.12 13.88
CA HIS A 188 14.61 -47.48 12.64
C HIS A 188 14.80 -45.97 12.80
N LEU A 189 13.94 -45.32 13.60
CA LEU A 189 14.11 -43.91 13.97
C LEU A 189 15.42 -43.70 14.74
N PHE A 190 15.72 -44.53 15.74
CA PHE A 190 16.95 -44.41 16.52
C PHE A 190 18.22 -44.63 15.68
N GLU A 191 18.20 -45.57 14.71
CA GLU A 191 19.33 -45.78 13.78
C GLU A 191 19.60 -44.56 12.89
N ILE A 192 18.54 -43.93 12.37
CA ILE A 192 18.65 -42.69 11.59
C ILE A 192 19.16 -41.54 12.47
N PHE A 193 18.66 -41.42 13.71
CA PHE A 193 19.14 -40.40 14.64
C PHE A 193 20.61 -40.60 14.99
N GLU A 194 21.03 -41.83 15.32
CA GLU A 194 22.41 -42.12 15.67
C GLU A 194 23.35 -41.78 14.51
N THR A 195 22.99 -42.13 13.27
CA THR A 195 23.78 -41.78 12.09
C THR A 195 23.84 -40.26 11.85
N LEU A 196 22.74 -39.52 12.08
CA LEU A 196 22.71 -38.05 11.96
C LEU A 196 23.49 -37.34 13.07
N VAL A 197 23.38 -37.80 14.31
CA VAL A 197 24.15 -37.27 15.46
C VAL A 197 25.63 -37.55 15.26
N ARG A 198 25.99 -38.77 14.83
CA ARG A 198 27.37 -39.09 14.46
C ARG A 198 27.87 -38.16 13.37
N ARG A 199 27.07 -37.87 12.32
CA ARG A 199 27.42 -36.87 11.30
C ARG A 199 27.65 -35.47 11.87
N LEU A 200 26.83 -35.02 12.81
CA LEU A 200 26.95 -33.69 13.45
C LEU A 200 28.17 -33.56 14.37
N ASP A 201 28.59 -34.67 14.99
CA ASP A 201 29.77 -34.73 15.87
C ASP A 201 31.08 -34.62 15.07
N HIS A 202 31.06 -34.93 13.77
CA HIS A 202 32.21 -34.72 12.90
C HIS A 202 32.39 -33.21 12.62
N SER A 203 33.43 -32.63 13.23
CA SER A 203 33.76 -31.18 13.24
C SER A 203 34.05 -30.55 11.88
N GLU A 204 34.30 -31.36 10.85
CA GLU A 204 34.56 -30.93 9.46
C GLU A 204 33.29 -30.78 8.61
N THR A 205 32.09 -30.96 9.20
CA THR A 205 30.83 -30.84 8.45
C THR A 205 30.63 -29.43 7.89
N ASN A 206 30.17 -29.37 6.63
CA ASN A 206 29.72 -28.11 6.03
C ASN A 206 28.51 -27.56 6.81
N ASN A 207 28.46 -26.25 7.06
CA ASN A 207 27.32 -25.59 7.73
C ASN A 207 25.96 -25.96 7.12
N VAL A 208 25.90 -26.14 5.80
CA VAL A 208 24.68 -26.53 5.08
C VAL A 208 24.26 -27.97 5.42
N ILE A 209 25.21 -28.89 5.55
CA ILE A 209 24.95 -30.28 5.92
C ILE A 209 24.49 -30.35 7.38
N ALA A 210 25.18 -29.62 8.27
CA ALA A 210 24.79 -29.52 9.67
C ALA A 210 23.37 -28.93 9.82
N GLU A 211 23.03 -27.89 9.04
CA GLU A 211 21.68 -27.35 9.00
C GLU A 211 20.64 -28.40 8.60
N TYR A 212 20.92 -29.20 7.55
CA TYR A 212 20.00 -30.26 7.13
C TYR A 212 19.84 -31.33 8.21
N CYS A 213 20.92 -31.82 8.81
CA CYS A 213 20.86 -32.79 9.91
C CYS A 213 20.02 -32.27 11.08
N VAL A 214 20.26 -31.03 11.52
CA VAL A 214 19.48 -30.39 12.60
C VAL A 214 18.03 -30.20 12.20
N SER A 215 17.76 -29.85 10.94
CA SER A 215 16.39 -29.71 10.43
C SER A 215 15.64 -31.06 10.46
N ILE A 216 16.30 -32.13 10.01
CA ILE A 216 15.74 -33.48 9.99
C ILE A 216 15.44 -33.97 11.42
N ILE A 217 16.41 -33.84 12.32
CA ILE A 217 16.24 -34.18 13.75
C ILE A 217 15.08 -33.38 14.33
N LEU A 218 15.00 -32.08 14.05
CA LEU A 218 13.93 -31.22 14.53
C LEU A 218 12.55 -31.67 14.00
N PHE A 219 12.43 -31.98 12.71
CA PHE A 219 11.16 -32.44 12.14
C PHE A 219 10.72 -33.78 12.72
N ALA A 220 11.65 -34.70 12.95
CA ALA A 220 11.36 -35.98 13.56
C ALA A 220 10.93 -35.82 15.03
N VAL A 221 11.68 -35.03 15.82
CA VAL A 221 11.35 -34.65 17.21
C VAL A 221 9.97 -34.00 17.31
N GLU A 222 9.63 -33.09 16.38
CA GLU A 222 8.32 -32.44 16.35
C GLU A 222 7.17 -33.42 16.05
N ALA A 223 7.44 -34.50 15.33
CA ALA A 223 6.44 -35.51 14.93
C ALA A 223 6.28 -36.64 15.94
N THR A 224 7.33 -36.98 16.71
CA THR A 224 7.32 -38.06 17.71
C THR A 224 7.58 -37.53 19.13
N PRO A 225 6.62 -36.79 19.73
CA PRO A 225 6.82 -36.20 21.06
C PRO A 225 6.95 -37.23 22.19
N LEU A 226 6.40 -38.43 22.01
CA LEU A 226 6.43 -39.52 23.00
C LEU A 226 7.83 -40.16 23.16
N GLU A 227 8.66 -40.08 22.12
CA GLU A 227 10.00 -40.68 22.10
C GLU A 227 11.08 -39.71 22.58
N LEU A 228 10.73 -38.47 22.94
CA LEU A 228 11.70 -37.42 23.29
C LEU A 228 12.51 -37.75 24.54
N THR A 229 11.89 -38.38 25.53
CA THR A 229 12.58 -38.86 26.73
C THR A 229 13.63 -39.92 26.38
N ALA A 230 13.30 -40.83 25.46
CA ALA A 230 14.21 -41.87 25.01
C ALA A 230 15.34 -41.32 24.11
N ILE A 231 15.03 -40.37 23.21
CA ILE A 231 16.02 -39.66 22.39
C ILE A 231 17.00 -38.89 23.28
N ARG A 232 16.51 -38.18 24.30
CA ARG A 232 17.37 -37.47 25.26
C ARG A 232 18.30 -38.40 26.03
N ASN A 233 17.77 -39.53 26.51
CA ASN A 233 18.53 -40.49 27.31
C ASN A 233 19.62 -41.19 26.48
N GLN A 234 19.33 -41.53 25.23
CA GLN A 234 20.30 -42.20 24.35
C GLN A 234 21.32 -41.24 23.74
N PHE A 235 20.94 -39.97 23.49
CA PHE A 235 21.79 -38.97 22.87
C PHE A 235 22.11 -37.81 23.83
N SER A 236 22.58 -38.13 25.04
CA SER A 236 22.96 -37.14 26.05
C SER A 236 24.06 -36.18 25.58
N SER A 237 24.91 -36.63 24.65
CA SER A 237 25.96 -35.83 24.00
C SER A 237 25.44 -34.81 22.99
N LEU A 238 24.19 -34.91 22.52
CA LEU A 238 23.62 -34.03 21.51
C LEU A 238 23.64 -32.57 21.95
N GLY A 239 23.38 -32.28 23.22
CA GLY A 239 23.46 -30.92 23.76
C GLY A 239 24.84 -30.29 23.61
N THR A 240 25.91 -31.08 23.77
CA THR A 240 27.30 -30.65 23.58
C THR A 240 27.61 -30.45 22.10
N VAL A 241 27.20 -31.38 21.24
CA VAL A 241 27.38 -31.29 19.79
C VAL A 241 26.68 -30.04 19.24
N LEU A 242 25.47 -29.73 19.69
CA LEU A 242 24.70 -28.55 19.25
C LEU A 242 25.34 -27.22 19.67
N LYS A 243 26.19 -27.17 20.70
CA LYS A 243 26.95 -25.95 21.05
C LYS A 243 28.04 -25.62 20.03
N ILE A 244 28.64 -26.62 19.40
CA ILE A 244 29.67 -26.45 18.35
C ILE A 244 29.09 -25.72 17.11
N TRP A 245 27.77 -25.75 16.94
CA TRP A 245 27.07 -25.20 15.78
C TRP A 245 26.43 -23.82 16.01
N GLU A 246 26.59 -23.23 17.19
CA GLU A 246 26.09 -21.88 17.45
C GLU A 246 26.78 -20.83 16.57
N LYS A 247 26.02 -19.80 16.17
CA LYS A 247 26.43 -18.67 15.33
C LYS A 247 26.86 -19.04 13.91
N LYS A 248 26.52 -20.25 13.44
CA LYS A 248 26.81 -20.72 12.07
C LYS A 248 25.67 -20.52 11.07
N GLY A 249 24.63 -19.76 11.43
CA GLY A 249 23.62 -19.24 10.48
C GLY A 249 22.25 -19.91 10.51
N PHE A 250 22.06 -20.97 11.30
CA PHE A 250 20.78 -21.67 11.47
C PHE A 250 20.31 -21.73 12.94
N ASP A 251 20.72 -20.73 13.72
CA ASP A 251 20.51 -20.64 15.18
C ASP A 251 19.06 -20.76 15.60
N ARG A 252 18.11 -20.26 14.81
CA ARG A 252 16.67 -20.40 15.11
C ARG A 252 16.22 -21.85 15.23
N LYS A 253 16.74 -22.72 14.36
CA LYS A 253 16.45 -24.16 14.38
C LYS A 253 17.17 -24.83 15.55
N LEU A 254 18.42 -24.45 15.80
CA LEU A 254 19.19 -24.92 16.96
C LEU A 254 18.52 -24.57 18.28
N SER A 255 18.12 -23.31 18.49
CA SER A 255 17.42 -22.87 19.71
C SER A 255 16.08 -23.58 19.87
N THR A 256 15.35 -23.80 18.78
CA THR A 256 14.08 -24.55 18.84
C THR A 256 14.32 -26.01 19.25
N LEU A 257 15.35 -26.65 18.66
CA LEU A 257 15.69 -28.03 19.01
C LEU A 257 16.16 -28.15 20.46
N LYS A 258 17.01 -27.22 20.94
CA LYS A 258 17.44 -27.16 22.34
C LYS A 258 16.25 -27.01 23.29
N GLN A 259 15.33 -26.09 22.99
CA GLN A 259 14.12 -25.89 23.77
C GLN A 259 13.28 -27.18 23.85
N TYR A 260 13.13 -27.92 22.75
CA TYR A 260 12.42 -29.21 22.75
C TYR A 260 13.17 -30.34 23.47
N LEU A 261 14.49 -30.27 23.60
CA LEU A 261 15.28 -31.24 24.37
C LEU A 261 15.32 -30.90 25.87
N GLU A 262 15.15 -29.63 26.23
CA GLU A 262 15.08 -29.14 27.61
C GLU A 262 13.70 -29.34 28.23
N ASP A 263 12.63 -29.12 27.46
CA ASP A 263 11.24 -29.26 27.90
C ASP A 263 10.79 -30.74 27.92
N ASN A 264 10.46 -31.26 29.11
CA ASN A 264 10.09 -32.68 29.30
C ASN A 264 8.63 -33.02 28.98
N SER A 265 7.76 -32.03 28.81
CA SER A 265 6.31 -32.22 28.72
C SER A 265 5.84 -32.08 27.27
N PRO A 266 5.13 -33.09 26.71
CA PRO A 266 4.54 -32.98 25.37
C PRO A 266 3.52 -31.83 25.27
N GLU A 267 2.89 -31.45 26.39
CA GLU A 267 1.99 -30.30 26.48
C GLU A 267 2.73 -28.98 26.29
N SER A 268 3.91 -28.81 26.89
CA SER A 268 4.76 -27.61 26.71
C SER A 268 5.18 -27.44 25.26
N ILE A 269 5.54 -28.53 24.59
CA ILE A 269 5.91 -28.54 23.15
C ILE A 269 4.73 -28.11 22.29
N HIS A 270 3.53 -28.62 22.58
CA HIS A 270 2.30 -28.23 21.89
C HIS A 270 1.98 -26.74 22.11
N LEU A 271 2.09 -26.25 23.35
CA LEU A 271 1.89 -24.84 23.68
C LEU A 271 2.87 -23.93 22.93
N LEU A 272 4.15 -24.29 22.83
CA LEU A 272 5.14 -23.56 22.05
C LEU A 272 4.78 -23.50 20.56
N LYS A 273 4.27 -24.60 19.99
CA LYS A 273 3.77 -24.61 18.60
C LYS A 273 2.61 -23.63 18.42
N LEU A 274 1.64 -23.62 19.35
CA LEU A 274 0.52 -22.68 19.34
C LEU A 274 0.99 -21.23 19.46
N GLN A 275 1.92 -20.92 20.38
CA GLN A 275 2.47 -19.58 20.54
C GLN A 275 3.20 -19.10 19.28
N LYS A 276 4.01 -19.96 18.65
CA LYS A 276 4.68 -19.63 17.38
C LYS A 276 3.69 -19.37 16.24
N ALA A 277 2.62 -20.17 16.15
CA ALA A 277 1.56 -19.96 15.17
C ALA A 277 0.81 -18.64 15.42
N ALA A 278 0.44 -18.38 16.69
CA ALA A 278 -0.20 -17.14 17.10
C ALA A 278 0.69 -15.93 16.77
N ALA A 279 1.98 -15.99 17.07
CA ALA A 279 2.93 -14.91 16.75
C ALA A 279 2.99 -14.62 15.24
N LYS A 280 2.98 -15.65 14.38
CA LYS A 280 2.93 -15.49 12.91
C LYS A 280 1.65 -14.80 12.45
N ILE A 281 0.50 -15.24 12.96
CA ILE A 281 -0.81 -14.65 12.64
C ILE A 281 -0.86 -13.19 13.11
N GLN A 282 -0.42 -12.93 14.34
CA GLN A 282 -0.37 -11.59 14.92
C GLN A 282 0.54 -10.66 14.12
N ALA A 283 1.73 -11.12 13.73
CA ALA A 283 2.64 -10.33 12.91
C ALA A 283 2.03 -10.00 11.53
N ALA A 284 1.42 -10.98 10.87
CA ALA A 284 0.74 -10.79 9.59
C ALA A 284 -0.42 -9.78 9.70
N TRP A 285 -1.25 -9.90 10.75
CA TRP A 285 -2.36 -8.99 11.00
C TRP A 285 -1.89 -7.57 11.35
N ARG A 286 -0.89 -7.43 12.23
CA ARG A 286 -0.29 -6.12 12.55
C ARG A 286 0.24 -5.44 11.28
N GLY A 287 0.94 -6.20 10.42
CA GLY A 287 1.41 -5.72 9.13
C GLY A 287 0.27 -5.30 8.19
N HIS A 288 -0.77 -6.13 8.06
CA HIS A 288 -1.96 -5.80 7.26
C HIS A 288 -2.65 -4.51 7.74
N LYS A 289 -2.85 -4.37 9.05
CA LYS A 289 -3.44 -3.18 9.67
C LYS A 289 -2.65 -1.91 9.36
N THR A 290 -1.32 -1.96 9.49
CA THR A 290 -0.44 -0.82 9.18
C THR A 290 -0.48 -0.46 7.69
N ARG A 291 -0.39 -1.44 6.79
CA ARG A 291 -0.47 -1.19 5.33
C ARG A 291 -1.81 -0.57 4.93
N ASN A 292 -2.91 -1.04 5.51
CA ASN A 292 -4.23 -0.45 5.25
C ASN A 292 -4.33 0.99 5.77
N ARG A 293 -3.76 1.30 6.94
CA ARG A 293 -3.70 2.67 7.47
C ARG A 293 -2.91 3.58 6.54
N LEU A 294 -1.73 3.15 6.08
CA LEU A 294 -0.90 3.90 5.13
C LEU A 294 -1.64 4.15 3.81
N LYS A 295 -2.35 3.14 3.28
CA LYS A 295 -3.16 3.28 2.07
C LYS A 295 -4.26 4.34 2.23
N LYS A 296 -4.97 4.35 3.37
CA LYS A 296 -5.98 5.38 3.66
C LYS A 296 -5.38 6.78 3.74
N MET A 297 -4.23 6.94 4.42
CA MET A 297 -3.54 8.24 4.50
C MET A 297 -3.07 8.71 3.13
N LYS A 298 -2.48 7.83 2.31
CA LYS A 298 -2.10 8.14 0.92
C LYS A 298 -3.30 8.66 0.11
N ASN A 299 -4.44 7.98 0.19
CA ASN A 299 -5.65 8.42 -0.51
C ASN A 299 -6.16 9.78 -0.02
N GLY A 300 -6.07 10.05 1.29
CA GLY A 300 -6.39 11.36 1.86
C GLY A 300 -5.49 12.48 1.31
N VAL A 301 -4.18 12.24 1.23
CA VAL A 301 -3.22 13.20 0.65
C VAL A 301 -3.50 13.45 -0.83
N ILE A 302 -3.78 12.41 -1.62
CA ILE A 302 -4.12 12.54 -3.04
C ILE A 302 -5.40 13.38 -3.22
N LEU A 303 -6.42 13.13 -2.40
CA LEU A 303 -7.66 13.90 -2.44
C LEU A 303 -7.40 15.37 -2.10
N PHE A 304 -6.63 15.63 -1.05
CA PHE A 304 -6.25 16.98 -0.66
C PHE A 304 -5.52 17.72 -1.78
N GLN A 305 -4.50 17.10 -2.38
CA GLN A 305 -3.74 17.68 -3.49
C GLN A 305 -4.63 17.97 -4.71
N ARG A 306 -5.57 17.07 -5.02
CA ARG A 306 -6.52 17.27 -6.12
C ARG A 306 -7.44 18.46 -5.85
N LEU A 307 -8.03 18.54 -4.66
CA LEU A 307 -8.93 19.63 -4.29
C LEU A 307 -8.20 20.98 -4.24
N TYR A 308 -6.96 20.99 -3.75
CA TYR A 308 -6.12 22.18 -3.75
C TYR A 308 -5.87 22.69 -5.18
N ARG A 309 -5.50 21.81 -6.11
CA ARG A 309 -5.29 22.18 -7.53
C ARG A 309 -6.55 22.74 -8.17
N ILE A 310 -7.70 22.08 -7.97
CA ILE A 310 -9.00 22.57 -8.47
C ILE A 310 -9.30 23.98 -7.93
N ARG A 311 -9.13 24.20 -6.62
CA ARG A 311 -9.38 25.51 -6.01
C ARG A 311 -8.44 26.58 -6.55
N GLN A 312 -7.19 26.23 -6.78
CA GLN A 312 -6.19 27.14 -7.33
C GLN A 312 -6.53 27.52 -8.79
N ASP A 313 -6.97 26.54 -9.59
CA ASP A 313 -7.40 26.78 -10.97
C ASP A 313 -8.67 27.63 -11.03
N ASP A 314 -9.66 27.37 -10.17
CA ASP A 314 -10.88 28.17 -10.08
C ASP A 314 -10.58 29.63 -9.72
N GLN A 315 -9.69 29.88 -8.76
CA GLN A 315 -9.26 31.23 -8.40
C GLN A 315 -8.58 31.95 -9.57
N ARG A 316 -7.71 31.26 -10.30
CA ARG A 316 -7.06 31.81 -11.50
C ARG A 316 -8.09 32.14 -12.58
N GLN A 317 -9.04 31.25 -12.84
CA GLN A 317 -10.11 31.47 -13.81
C GLN A 317 -11.04 32.62 -13.42
N GLN A 318 -11.32 32.80 -12.12
CA GLN A 318 -12.11 33.93 -11.66
C GLN A 318 -11.36 35.25 -11.92
N LEU A 319 -10.07 35.32 -11.58
CA LEU A 319 -9.25 36.49 -11.84
C LEU A 319 -9.19 36.83 -13.34
N THR A 320 -8.91 35.85 -14.20
CA THR A 320 -8.85 36.09 -15.65
C THR A 320 -10.19 36.56 -16.20
N LYS A 321 -11.31 35.97 -15.78
CA LYS A 321 -12.65 36.44 -16.15
C LYS A 321 -12.91 37.87 -15.69
N THR A 322 -12.49 38.24 -14.48
CA THR A 322 -12.67 39.63 -14.00
C THR A 322 -11.84 40.63 -14.79
N LEU A 323 -10.60 40.28 -15.14
CA LEU A 323 -9.72 41.12 -15.95
C LEU A 323 -10.28 41.27 -17.37
N GLN A 324 -10.66 40.17 -18.01
CA GLN A 324 -11.30 40.19 -19.34
C GLN A 324 -12.58 41.03 -19.33
N ALA A 325 -13.42 40.89 -18.29
CA ALA A 325 -14.63 41.71 -18.18
C ALA A 325 -14.33 43.21 -17.98
N GLN A 326 -13.18 43.58 -17.39
CA GLN A 326 -12.74 44.98 -17.32
C GLN A 326 -12.21 45.48 -18.66
N GLU A 327 -11.38 44.68 -19.34
CA GLU A 327 -10.89 44.98 -20.69
C GLU A 327 -12.04 45.17 -21.68
N ASP A 328 -13.04 44.29 -21.65
CA ASP A 328 -14.25 44.38 -22.47
C ASP A 328 -15.06 45.66 -22.20
N LYS A 329 -15.07 46.16 -20.96
CA LYS A 329 -15.74 47.43 -20.63
C LYS A 329 -14.98 48.61 -21.22
N ILE A 330 -13.66 48.61 -21.09
CA ILE A 330 -12.80 49.68 -21.61
C ILE A 330 -12.87 49.72 -23.14
N THR A 331 -12.75 48.58 -23.80
CA THR A 331 -12.83 48.48 -25.27
C THR A 331 -14.17 48.97 -25.81
N LYS A 332 -15.29 48.59 -25.18
CA LYS A 332 -16.63 49.12 -25.52
C LYS A 332 -16.72 50.63 -25.33
N ALA A 333 -16.26 51.15 -24.20
CA ALA A 333 -16.26 52.59 -23.95
C ALA A 333 -15.43 53.36 -24.99
N LEU A 334 -14.26 52.82 -25.37
CA LEU A 334 -13.43 53.40 -26.43
C LEU A 334 -14.14 53.37 -27.79
N ALA A 335 -14.80 52.25 -28.14
CA ALA A 335 -15.57 52.14 -29.38
C ALA A 335 -16.73 53.16 -29.42
N ASP A 336 -17.45 53.33 -28.31
CA ASP A 336 -18.54 54.31 -28.19
C ASP A 336 -18.01 55.75 -28.35
N ILE A 337 -16.87 56.08 -27.73
CA ILE A 337 -16.21 57.38 -27.89
C ILE A 337 -15.81 57.61 -29.35
N GLN A 338 -15.23 56.62 -30.02
CA GLN A 338 -14.83 56.72 -31.43
C GLN A 338 -16.05 56.93 -32.34
N LEU A 339 -17.14 56.19 -32.11
CA LEU A 339 -18.40 56.36 -32.85
C LEU A 339 -18.98 57.75 -32.63
N SER A 340 -19.02 58.24 -31.39
CA SER A 340 -19.50 59.58 -31.04
C SER A 340 -18.66 60.66 -31.72
N ARG A 341 -17.31 60.54 -31.71
CA ARG A 341 -16.42 61.47 -32.41
C ARG A 341 -16.67 61.51 -33.92
N ARG A 342 -16.80 60.34 -34.56
CA ARG A 342 -17.11 60.26 -36.00
C ARG A 342 -18.45 60.90 -36.33
N TYR A 343 -19.45 60.66 -35.48
CA TYR A 343 -20.77 61.26 -35.62
C TYR A 343 -20.71 62.79 -35.51
N MET A 344 -20.07 63.31 -34.45
CA MET A 344 -19.91 64.75 -34.22
C MET A 344 -19.12 65.42 -35.34
N GLN A 345 -18.08 64.77 -35.88
CA GLN A 345 -17.32 65.31 -37.02
C GLN A 345 -18.19 65.46 -38.27
N LYS A 346 -18.99 64.45 -38.61
CA LYS A 346 -19.93 64.53 -39.75
C LYS A 346 -20.95 65.64 -39.57
N ARG A 347 -21.49 65.77 -38.35
CA ARG A 347 -22.43 66.82 -37.98
C ARG A 347 -21.80 68.20 -38.10
N PHE A 348 -20.59 68.38 -37.57
CA PHE A 348 -19.81 69.61 -37.69
C PHE A 348 -19.57 69.99 -39.16
N ASN A 349 -19.08 69.05 -39.98
CA ASN A 349 -18.84 69.29 -41.41
C ASN A 349 -20.13 69.69 -42.15
N THR A 350 -21.26 69.10 -41.79
CA THR A 350 -22.57 69.45 -42.37
C THR A 350 -22.95 70.88 -42.02
N ILE A 351 -22.86 71.26 -40.74
CA ILE A 351 -23.17 72.62 -40.27
C ILE A 351 -22.22 73.65 -40.89
N ALA A 352 -20.91 73.34 -40.97
CA ALA A 352 -19.90 74.21 -41.55
C ALA A 352 -20.14 74.49 -43.04
N SER A 353 -20.75 73.56 -43.78
CA SER A 353 -21.09 73.72 -45.21
C SER A 353 -22.42 74.46 -45.47
N LEU A 354 -23.26 74.65 -44.45
CA LEU A 354 -24.57 75.28 -44.58
C LEU A 354 -24.47 76.81 -44.49
N HIS A 355 -25.27 77.51 -45.30
CA HIS A 355 -25.43 78.95 -45.15
C HIS A 355 -26.10 79.31 -43.82
N ARG A 356 -25.64 80.39 -43.17
CA ARG A 356 -26.09 80.80 -41.81
C ARG A 356 -27.61 80.86 -41.66
N SER A 357 -28.33 81.36 -42.67
CA SER A 357 -29.80 81.46 -42.63
C SER A 357 -30.53 80.11 -42.61
N LYS A 358 -29.85 79.00 -42.92
CA LYS A 358 -30.44 77.64 -42.94
C LYS A 358 -30.03 76.81 -41.71
N VAL A 359 -29.10 77.28 -40.89
CA VAL A 359 -28.59 76.54 -39.71
C VAL A 359 -29.71 76.32 -38.68
N ASP A 360 -30.49 77.34 -38.35
CA ASP A 360 -31.56 77.23 -37.35
C ASP A 360 -32.66 76.25 -37.78
N LYS A 361 -33.03 76.28 -39.07
CA LYS A 361 -33.99 75.33 -39.64
C LYS A 361 -33.48 73.88 -39.57
N PHE A 362 -32.19 73.66 -39.84
CA PHE A 362 -31.58 72.34 -39.72
C PHE A 362 -31.56 71.84 -38.27
N LEU A 363 -31.17 72.69 -37.31
CA LEU A 363 -31.15 72.35 -35.89
C LEU A 363 -32.54 72.02 -35.33
N ALA A 364 -33.58 72.74 -35.77
CA ALA A 364 -34.96 72.45 -35.39
C ALA A 364 -35.43 71.06 -35.86
N LEU A 365 -35.17 70.73 -37.14
CA LEU A 365 -35.49 69.41 -37.69
C LEU A 365 -34.73 68.28 -36.99
N GLU A 366 -33.46 68.51 -36.64
CA GLU A 366 -32.65 67.55 -35.88
C GLU A 366 -33.21 67.33 -34.47
N ALA A 367 -33.62 68.41 -33.79
CA ALA A 367 -34.23 68.35 -32.47
C ALA A 367 -35.53 67.56 -32.47
N ASP A 368 -36.40 67.76 -33.46
CA ASP A 368 -37.64 66.98 -33.62
C ASP A 368 -37.36 65.50 -33.90
N ALA A 369 -36.36 65.20 -34.74
CA ALA A 369 -35.93 63.83 -35.01
C ALA A 369 -35.33 63.15 -33.76
N TYR A 370 -34.65 63.87 -32.88
CA TYR A 370 -34.20 63.32 -31.58
C TYR A 370 -35.34 63.16 -30.60
N ALA A 371 -36.25 64.14 -30.51
CA ALA A 371 -37.41 64.08 -29.63
C ALA A 371 -38.24 62.83 -29.95
N THR A 372 -38.52 62.57 -31.22
CA THR A 372 -39.23 61.36 -31.65
C THR A 372 -38.49 60.07 -31.29
N LYS A 373 -37.17 60.00 -31.47
CA LYS A 373 -36.35 58.84 -31.04
C LYS A 373 -36.39 58.61 -29.53
N ILE A 374 -36.24 59.67 -28.73
CA ILE A 374 -36.28 59.59 -27.26
C ILE A 374 -37.67 59.14 -26.81
N GLN A 375 -38.72 59.74 -27.37
CA GLN A 375 -40.11 59.38 -27.07
C GLN A 375 -40.40 57.92 -27.42
N ALA A 376 -39.96 57.44 -28.60
CA ALA A 376 -40.12 56.04 -28.99
C ALA A 376 -39.36 55.08 -28.06
N ALA A 377 -38.11 55.41 -27.72
CA ALA A 377 -37.30 54.62 -26.79
C ALA A 377 -37.93 54.55 -25.39
N TYR A 378 -38.45 55.67 -24.89
CA TYR A 378 -39.13 55.76 -23.60
C TYR A 378 -40.45 54.98 -23.58
N ARG A 379 -41.28 55.12 -24.62
CA ARG A 379 -42.51 54.32 -24.80
C ARG A 379 -42.18 52.82 -24.78
N GLY A 380 -41.12 52.40 -25.49
CA GLY A 380 -40.64 51.03 -25.48
C GLY A 380 -40.12 50.56 -24.12
N TYR A 381 -39.35 51.41 -23.40
CA TYR A 381 -38.87 51.11 -22.05
C TYR A 381 -40.03 50.87 -21.08
N ARG A 382 -41.04 51.76 -21.09
CA ARG A 382 -42.24 51.60 -20.27
C ARG A 382 -42.94 50.26 -20.51
N MET A 383 -43.10 49.87 -21.77
CA MET A 383 -43.71 48.58 -22.12
C MET A 383 -42.88 47.39 -21.61
N ARG A 384 -41.56 47.42 -21.77
CA ARG A 384 -40.66 46.36 -21.26
C ARG A 384 -40.70 46.25 -19.73
N VAL A 385 -40.71 47.37 -19.01
CA VAL A 385 -40.83 47.39 -17.55
C VAL A 385 -42.18 46.82 -17.11
N TRP A 386 -43.27 47.23 -17.75
CA TRP A 386 -44.60 46.70 -17.49
C TRP A 386 -44.66 45.19 -17.73
N TYR A 387 -44.14 44.72 -18.86
CA TYR A 387 -44.13 43.30 -19.21
C TYR A 387 -43.27 42.48 -18.24
N LYS A 388 -42.09 42.97 -17.86
CA LYS A 388 -41.22 42.30 -16.87
C LYS A 388 -41.85 42.25 -15.47
N ARG A 389 -42.60 43.29 -15.07
CA ARG A 389 -43.36 43.30 -13.81
C ARG A 389 -44.51 42.29 -13.87
N ARG A 390 -45.27 42.28 -14.96
CA ARG A 390 -46.38 41.34 -15.19
C ARG A 390 -45.90 39.89 -15.29
N TRP A 391 -44.79 39.64 -15.97
CA TRP A 391 -44.16 38.33 -16.08
C TRP A 391 -43.66 37.82 -14.73
N ARG A 392 -43.01 38.67 -13.91
CA ARG A 392 -42.62 38.29 -12.54
C ARG A 392 -43.81 37.90 -11.68
N ILE A 393 -44.91 38.65 -11.75
CA ILE A 393 -46.15 38.34 -11.02
C ILE A 393 -46.73 37.02 -11.52
N ARG A 394 -46.84 36.84 -12.84
CA ARG A 394 -47.39 35.65 -13.46
C ARG A 394 -46.54 34.39 -13.19
N ASN A 395 -45.21 34.48 -13.26
CA ASN A 395 -44.34 33.33 -12.99
C ASN A 395 -44.27 32.96 -11.50
N ARG A 396 -44.33 33.95 -10.59
CA ARG A 396 -44.47 33.67 -9.16
C ARG A 396 -45.79 32.97 -8.82
N LEU A 397 -46.83 33.16 -9.64
CA LEU A 397 -48.12 32.46 -9.55
C LEU A 397 -48.13 31.10 -10.28
N LEU A 398 -47.25 30.88 -11.27
CA LEU A 398 -47.13 29.61 -12.02
C LEU A 398 -46.15 28.61 -11.36
N GLU A 399 -45.24 29.07 -10.49
CA GLU A 399 -44.35 28.21 -9.70
C GLU A 399 -45.04 27.54 -8.50
N TRP A 400 -46.31 27.84 -8.23
CA TRP A 400 -47.11 27.04 -7.31
C TRP A 400 -47.60 25.79 -8.06
N PRO A 401 -47.09 24.59 -7.76
CA PRO A 401 -47.70 23.38 -8.27
C PRO A 401 -49.12 23.38 -7.73
N GLY A 402 -50.11 23.50 -8.61
CA GLY A 402 -51.51 23.56 -8.19
C GLY A 402 -51.80 22.37 -7.26
N LEU A 403 -52.19 22.65 -6.01
CA LEU A 403 -52.60 21.60 -5.08
C LEU A 403 -53.74 20.81 -5.74
N THR A 404 -53.52 19.52 -5.96
CA THR A 404 -54.59 18.56 -6.30
C THR A 404 -55.68 18.64 -5.23
N VAL A 405 -56.93 18.40 -5.62
CA VAL A 405 -58.08 18.46 -4.69
C VAL A 405 -57.82 17.63 -3.41
N GLN A 406 -57.21 16.46 -3.58
CA GLN A 406 -56.78 15.59 -2.47
C GLN A 406 -55.74 16.22 -1.55
N GLN A 407 -54.77 16.97 -2.09
CA GLN A 407 -53.77 17.66 -1.26
C GLN A 407 -54.38 18.85 -0.50
N ARG A 408 -55.42 19.49 -1.05
CA ARG A 408 -56.16 20.54 -0.33
C ARG A 408 -56.92 19.98 0.84
N GLU A 409 -57.63 18.86 0.66
CA GLU A 409 -58.35 18.19 1.77
C GLU A 409 -57.41 17.71 2.86
N LEU A 410 -56.25 17.15 2.50
CA LEU A 410 -55.23 16.74 3.48
C LEU A 410 -54.68 17.93 4.26
N LEU A 411 -54.38 19.04 3.58
CA LEU A 411 -53.90 20.26 4.24
C LEU A 411 -54.99 20.91 5.09
N GLN A 412 -56.24 20.86 4.65
CA GLN A 412 -57.39 21.33 5.43
C GLN A 412 -57.52 20.51 6.71
N GLY A 413 -57.46 19.17 6.62
CA GLY A 413 -57.50 18.29 7.79
C GLY A 413 -56.31 18.47 8.74
N GLU A 414 -55.13 18.76 8.21
CA GLU A 414 -53.94 19.06 9.03
C GLU A 414 -54.07 20.43 9.74
N ILE A 415 -54.65 21.43 9.07
CA ILE A 415 -54.97 22.73 9.67
C ILE A 415 -56.00 22.56 10.78
N ASP A 416 -57.06 21.79 10.54
CA ASP A 416 -58.11 21.55 11.52
C ASP A 416 -57.56 20.80 12.75
N ARG A 417 -56.73 19.77 12.55
CA ARG A 417 -56.00 19.09 13.64
C ARG A 417 -55.12 20.03 14.46
N LYS A 418 -54.38 20.91 13.78
CA LYS A 418 -53.51 21.87 14.48
C LYS A 418 -54.31 22.90 15.23
N LEU A 419 -55.45 23.36 14.70
CA LEU A 419 -56.37 24.24 15.40
C LEU A 419 -57.00 23.55 16.62
N GLU A 420 -57.35 22.27 16.51
CA GLU A 420 -57.83 21.47 17.64
C GLU A 420 -56.76 21.25 18.71
N ALA A 421 -55.52 20.96 18.31
CA ALA A 421 -54.38 20.88 19.22
C ALA A 421 -54.11 22.22 19.89
N HIS A 422 -54.21 23.33 19.15
CA HIS A 422 -54.08 24.67 19.70
C HIS A 422 -55.24 24.99 20.66
N LYS A 423 -56.47 24.56 20.38
CA LYS A 423 -57.61 24.68 21.31
C LYS A 423 -57.40 23.86 22.59
N ARG A 424 -56.73 22.70 22.52
CA ARG A 424 -56.35 21.89 23.69
C ARG A 424 -55.25 22.54 24.53
N ILE A 425 -54.27 23.17 23.88
CA ILE A 425 -53.19 23.94 24.54
C ILE A 425 -53.73 25.28 25.09
N THR A 426 -54.77 25.84 24.46
CA THR A 426 -55.50 27.04 24.90
C THR A 426 -56.75 26.66 25.71
N SER A 427 -56.72 25.52 26.41
CA SER A 427 -57.68 25.24 27.48
C SER A 427 -57.30 26.14 28.67
N VAL A 428 -58.29 26.83 29.25
CA VAL A 428 -58.13 27.87 30.29
C VAL A 428 -57.29 27.38 31.48
N ASP A 429 -57.26 26.07 31.74
CA ASP A 429 -56.54 25.45 32.85
C ASP A 429 -55.02 25.24 32.60
N SER A 430 -54.53 25.49 31.38
CA SER A 430 -53.11 25.30 31.01
C SER A 430 -52.36 26.58 30.64
N LEU A 431 -52.99 27.75 30.79
CA LEU A 431 -52.33 29.05 30.66
C LEU A 431 -51.38 29.26 31.86
N PRO A 432 -50.08 29.51 31.63
CA PRO A 432 -49.21 30.02 32.69
C PRO A 432 -49.81 31.33 33.23
N SER A 433 -49.81 31.54 34.54
CA SER A 433 -50.35 32.78 35.12
C SER A 433 -49.74 34.01 34.42
N LEU A 434 -50.52 35.09 34.31
CA LEU A 434 -50.11 36.33 33.65
C LEU A 434 -48.74 36.83 34.12
N GLU A 435 -48.42 36.59 35.39
CA GLU A 435 -47.13 36.92 36.01
C GLU A 435 -45.98 36.12 35.42
N ARG A 436 -46.18 34.82 35.15
CA ARG A 436 -45.16 33.95 34.56
C ARG A 436 -44.87 34.32 33.11
N GLN A 437 -45.88 34.77 32.37
CA GLN A 437 -45.71 35.27 31.01
C GLN A 437 -44.95 36.61 30.99
N ARG A 438 -45.28 37.53 31.91
CA ARG A 438 -44.54 38.79 32.06
C ARG A 438 -43.09 38.57 32.46
N ALA A 439 -42.84 37.69 33.44
CA ALA A 439 -41.49 37.34 33.85
C ALA A 439 -40.64 36.76 32.71
N LEU A 440 -41.24 35.89 31.88
CA LEU A 440 -40.55 35.33 30.72
C LEU A 440 -40.29 36.39 29.65
N HIS A 441 -41.25 37.29 29.40
CA HIS A 441 -41.07 38.41 28.48
C HIS A 441 -39.94 39.33 28.95
N ASP A 442 -39.92 39.69 30.23
CA ASP A 442 -38.89 40.56 30.81
C ASP A 442 -37.51 39.89 30.77
N GLN A 443 -37.44 38.58 31.02
CA GLN A 443 -36.20 37.81 30.89
C GLN A 443 -35.69 37.79 29.44
N VAL A 444 -36.57 37.62 28.46
CA VAL A 444 -36.20 37.66 27.03
C VAL A 444 -35.75 39.06 26.62
N GLN A 445 -36.42 40.11 27.09
CA GLN A 445 -36.02 41.50 26.81
C GLN A 445 -34.66 41.85 27.42
N ALA A 446 -34.36 41.36 28.64
CA ALA A 446 -33.06 41.53 29.28
C ALA A 446 -31.94 40.85 28.47
N LEU A 447 -32.13 39.59 28.07
CA LEU A 447 -31.17 38.85 27.23
C LEU A 447 -30.96 39.52 25.87
N LEU A 448 -32.02 40.05 25.26
CA LEU A 448 -31.92 40.80 24.02
C LEU A 448 -31.11 42.10 24.21
N GLY A 449 -31.35 42.81 25.33
CA GLY A 449 -30.60 44.01 25.69
C GLY A 449 -29.11 43.75 25.84
N GLU A 450 -28.73 42.70 26.56
CA GLU A 450 -27.33 42.28 26.71
C GLU A 450 -26.67 41.94 25.37
N ASN A 451 -27.37 41.18 24.52
CA ASN A 451 -26.83 40.78 23.23
C ASN A 451 -26.61 42.00 22.31
N LEU A 452 -27.54 42.96 22.32
CA LEU A 452 -27.42 44.21 21.55
C LEU A 452 -26.27 45.08 22.07
N GLN A 453 -26.05 45.15 23.39
CA GLN A 453 -24.91 45.87 23.98
C GLN A 453 -23.58 45.23 23.57
N GLN A 454 -23.46 43.91 23.69
CA GLN A 454 -22.27 43.16 23.25
C GLN A 454 -21.98 43.42 21.77
N ARG A 455 -23.01 43.44 20.92
CA ARG A 455 -22.87 43.72 19.49
C ARG A 455 -22.36 45.12 19.21
N ARG A 456 -22.84 46.14 19.96
CA ARG A 456 -22.33 47.52 19.84
C ARG A 456 -20.86 47.61 20.25
N GLN A 457 -20.48 46.90 21.31
CA GLN A 457 -19.09 46.90 21.77
C GLN A 457 -18.16 46.23 20.76
N GLN A 458 -18.57 45.09 20.19
CA GLN A 458 -17.83 44.43 19.10
C GLN A 458 -17.66 45.33 17.87
N LEU A 459 -18.70 46.09 17.50
CA LEU A 459 -18.63 47.05 16.40
C LEU A 459 -17.66 48.20 16.71
N SER A 460 -17.68 48.73 17.93
CA SER A 460 -16.75 49.76 18.39
C SER A 460 -15.30 49.26 18.35
N ASP A 461 -15.04 48.08 18.89
CA ASP A 461 -13.71 47.46 18.89
C ASP A 461 -13.20 47.21 17.47
N TYR A 462 -14.09 46.77 16.58
CA TYR A 462 -13.77 46.58 15.17
C TYR A 462 -13.38 47.91 14.50
N GLN A 463 -14.16 48.98 14.73
CA GLN A 463 -13.85 50.31 14.20
C GLN A 463 -12.52 50.84 14.72
N GLN A 464 -12.22 50.65 16.01
CA GLN A 464 -10.92 51.05 16.58
C GLN A 464 -9.76 50.28 15.94
N ARG A 465 -9.92 48.97 15.72
CA ARG A 465 -8.90 48.13 15.04
C ARG A 465 -8.68 48.54 13.59
N GLU A 466 -9.75 48.83 12.85
CA GLU A 466 -9.62 49.32 11.48
C GLU A 466 -8.89 50.67 11.45
N LEU A 467 -9.23 51.59 12.35
CA LEU A 467 -8.55 52.89 12.45
C LEU A 467 -7.06 52.73 12.77
N THR A 468 -6.68 51.88 13.72
CA THR A 468 -5.27 51.64 14.02
C THR A 468 -4.54 51.00 12.84
N LEU A 469 -5.15 50.04 12.15
CA LEU A 469 -4.57 49.45 10.95
C LEU A 469 -4.38 50.49 9.83
N THR A 470 -5.32 51.41 9.63
CA THR A 470 -5.16 52.49 8.63
C THR A 470 -4.03 53.45 9.00
N HIS A 471 -3.84 53.75 10.28
CA HIS A 471 -2.71 54.54 10.76
C HIS A 471 -1.38 53.83 10.51
N ILE A 472 -1.26 52.56 10.88
CA ILE A 472 -0.03 51.77 10.67
C ILE A 472 0.29 51.70 9.18
N LYS A 473 -0.70 51.43 8.31
CA LYS A 473 -0.49 51.39 6.86
C LYS A 473 0.02 52.73 6.33
N ARG A 474 -0.57 53.84 6.75
CA ARG A 474 -0.11 55.19 6.36
C ARG A 474 1.35 55.42 6.81
N ASP A 475 1.69 55.02 8.03
CA ASP A 475 3.05 55.19 8.56
C ASP A 475 4.05 54.31 7.81
N VAL A 476 3.66 53.09 7.40
CA VAL A 476 4.48 52.20 6.56
C VAL A 476 4.67 52.80 5.16
N ASP A 477 3.61 53.27 4.51
CA ASP A 477 3.69 53.89 3.18
C ASP A 477 4.59 55.14 3.21
N LEU A 478 4.56 55.92 4.30
CA LEU A 478 5.46 57.06 4.51
C LEU A 478 6.92 56.60 4.63
N LEU A 479 7.19 55.53 5.38
CA LEU A 479 8.54 54.99 5.55
C LEU A 479 9.08 54.36 4.26
N GLU A 480 8.25 53.67 3.48
CA GLU A 480 8.63 53.11 2.18
C GLU A 480 8.94 54.20 1.15
N GLY A 481 8.26 55.35 1.24
CA GLY A 481 8.51 56.53 0.42
C GLY A 481 9.62 57.46 0.93
N ALA A 482 10.39 57.06 1.96
CA ALA A 482 11.39 57.93 2.56
C ALA A 482 12.56 58.21 1.61
N PRO A 483 12.93 59.49 1.39
CA PRO A 483 14.08 59.84 0.57
C PRO A 483 15.39 59.35 1.21
N GLN A 484 16.43 59.15 0.39
CA GLN A 484 17.74 58.75 0.90
C GLN A 484 18.33 59.86 1.79
N LEU A 485 19.16 59.49 2.77
CA LEU A 485 19.74 60.41 3.77
C LEU A 485 20.49 61.61 3.16
N ALA A 486 20.97 61.50 1.92
CA ALA A 486 21.65 62.58 1.19
C ALA A 486 20.70 63.67 0.65
N ASP A 487 19.41 63.35 0.46
CA ASP A 487 18.43 64.20 -0.23
C ASP A 487 17.40 64.84 0.73
N ILE A 488 17.54 64.64 2.05
CA ILE A 488 16.59 65.10 3.07
C ILE A 488 16.69 66.61 3.27
N GLN A 489 15.58 67.33 3.10
CA GLN A 489 15.47 68.73 3.53
C GLN A 489 14.88 68.85 4.94
N ALA A 490 15.12 70.00 5.60
CA ALA A 490 14.63 70.25 6.96
C ALA A 490 13.09 70.19 7.10
N GLN A 491 12.36 70.35 5.98
CA GLN A 491 10.90 70.27 5.92
C GLN A 491 10.40 68.82 5.98
N ASP A 492 11.18 67.86 5.47
CA ASP A 492 10.82 66.45 5.43
C ASP A 492 10.89 65.80 6.82
N LEU A 493 11.73 66.36 7.72
CA LEU A 493 11.83 65.91 9.11
C LEU A 493 10.51 66.07 9.90
N PHE A 494 9.65 67.02 9.50
CA PHE A 494 8.34 67.20 10.13
C PHE A 494 7.33 66.13 9.70
N LEU A 495 7.50 65.51 8.52
CA LEU A 495 6.61 64.47 8.00
C LEU A 495 6.79 63.14 8.76
N PHE A 496 8.00 62.85 9.22
CA PHE A 496 8.34 61.62 9.95
C PHE A 496 8.21 61.75 11.48
N ARG A 497 7.68 62.88 11.98
CA ARG A 497 7.49 63.09 13.41
C ARG A 497 6.18 62.45 13.87
N THR A 498 6.25 61.50 14.79
CA THR A 498 5.06 60.92 15.42
C THR A 498 4.25 62.00 16.14
N ALA A 499 2.94 62.10 15.85
CA ALA A 499 2.04 63.04 16.53
C ALA A 499 1.77 62.66 18.01
N SER A 500 2.00 61.39 18.38
CA SER A 500 1.86 60.87 19.74
C SER A 500 3.03 61.28 20.62
N ARG A 501 2.80 62.19 21.57
CA ARG A 501 3.82 62.67 22.53
C ARG A 501 4.50 61.55 23.33
N PRO A 502 3.79 60.53 23.85
CA PRO A 502 4.43 59.42 24.57
C PRO A 502 5.38 58.61 23.67
N ALA A 503 4.97 58.31 22.44
CA ALA A 503 5.80 57.57 21.50
C ALA A 503 7.04 58.38 21.10
N ALA A 504 6.89 59.68 20.85
CA ALA A 504 8.01 60.58 20.57
C ALA A 504 8.98 60.69 21.75
N MET A 505 8.49 60.73 22.99
CA MET A 505 9.32 60.76 24.21
C MET A 505 10.14 59.47 24.34
N ILE A 506 9.49 58.31 24.17
CA ILE A 506 10.17 57.01 24.24
C ILE A 506 11.25 56.90 23.15
N ALA A 507 10.92 57.31 21.92
CA ALA A 507 11.87 57.33 20.82
C ALA A 507 13.08 58.24 21.11
N LEU A 508 12.85 59.42 21.69
CA LEU A 508 13.90 60.36 22.08
C LEU A 508 14.79 59.78 23.18
N LEU A 509 14.22 59.15 24.21
CA LEU A 509 14.98 58.47 25.26
C LEU A 509 15.85 57.34 24.68
N TYR A 510 15.30 56.56 23.74
CA TYR A 510 16.03 55.50 23.08
C TYR A 510 17.17 56.05 22.22
N HIS A 511 16.93 57.12 21.48
CA HIS A 511 17.94 57.81 20.68
C HIS A 511 19.07 58.39 21.54
N GLN A 512 18.74 59.04 22.67
CA GLN A 512 19.74 59.53 23.62
C GLN A 512 20.58 58.39 24.20
N LYS A 513 19.97 57.24 24.50
CA LYS A 513 20.68 56.05 24.95
C LYS A 513 21.62 55.51 23.87
N MET A 514 21.18 55.47 22.61
CA MET A 514 22.01 55.07 21.46
C MET A 514 23.19 56.03 21.26
N LEU A 515 22.97 57.35 21.26
CA LEU A 515 24.05 58.34 21.17
C LEU A 515 25.05 58.23 22.34
N ALA A 516 24.55 57.97 23.55
CA ALA A 516 25.40 57.73 24.71
C ALA A 516 26.19 56.42 24.65
N GLN A 517 25.79 55.46 23.81
CA GLN A 517 26.57 54.25 23.51
C GLN A 517 27.61 54.52 22.41
N VAL A 518 27.23 55.22 21.33
CA VAL A 518 28.13 55.56 20.22
C VAL A 518 29.25 56.51 20.66
N ASN A 519 28.96 57.47 21.56
CA ASN A 519 29.95 58.41 22.09
C ASN A 519 30.82 57.82 23.21
N ARG A 520 30.75 56.51 23.48
CA ARG A 520 31.69 55.88 24.42
C ARG A 520 33.06 55.75 23.76
N PRO A 521 34.16 55.93 24.52
CA PRO A 521 35.48 55.62 24.02
C PRO A 521 35.55 54.16 23.56
N TRP A 522 36.21 53.91 22.43
CA TRP A 522 36.23 52.63 21.71
C TRP A 522 36.70 51.42 22.55
N TRP A 523 37.38 51.66 23.67
CA TRP A 523 37.81 50.62 24.63
C TRP A 523 36.74 50.21 25.66
N LYS A 524 35.55 50.84 25.64
CA LYS A 524 34.38 50.51 26.50
C LYS A 524 33.17 50.01 25.70
N THR A 525 33.33 49.74 24.43
CA THR A 525 32.29 49.20 23.54
C THR A 525 32.53 47.70 23.34
N ASP A 526 31.68 46.87 23.96
CA ASP A 526 31.59 45.45 23.60
C ASP A 526 31.05 45.37 22.16
N THR A 527 31.88 44.90 21.22
CA THR A 527 31.58 44.86 19.78
C THR A 527 30.32 44.04 19.47
N ASP A 528 29.94 43.13 20.36
CA ASP A 528 28.81 42.20 20.18
C ASP A 528 27.42 42.81 20.45
N GLU A 529 27.31 43.98 21.09
CA GLU A 529 26.03 44.67 21.28
C GLU A 529 25.69 45.63 20.14
N ILE A 530 26.69 46.20 19.47
CA ILE A 530 26.49 47.17 18.37
C ILE A 530 25.93 46.46 17.13
N ASP A 531 26.43 45.25 16.80
CA ASP A 531 25.96 44.44 15.67
C ASP A 531 24.53 43.90 15.84
N LYS A 532 24.02 43.81 17.08
CA LYS A 532 22.64 43.38 17.35
C LYS A 532 21.61 44.51 17.16
N LEU A 533 22.05 45.77 17.24
CA LEU A 533 21.16 46.93 17.14
C LEU A 533 21.11 47.54 15.72
N LEU A 534 22.04 47.16 14.83
CA LEU A 534 22.05 47.52 13.41
C LEU A 534 22.34 46.28 12.55
N PRO A 535 21.31 45.57 12.05
CA PRO A 535 21.52 44.54 11.03
C PRO A 535 21.83 45.26 9.71
N LEU A 536 23.10 45.58 9.47
CA LEU A 536 23.54 45.98 8.14
C LEU A 536 23.34 44.78 7.19
N PRO A 537 22.71 44.96 6.02
CA PRO A 537 22.67 43.89 5.02
C PRO A 537 24.10 43.59 4.61
N LYS A 538 24.52 42.33 4.77
CA LYS A 538 25.80 41.85 4.23
C LYS A 538 25.77 42.08 2.72
N SER A 539 26.63 42.97 2.26
CA SER A 539 26.90 43.19 0.84
C SER A 539 27.32 41.87 0.20
N GLN A 540 26.68 41.51 -0.91
CA GLN A 540 27.31 40.71 -1.96
C GLN A 540 28.34 41.57 -2.70
#